data_AF-A0A939U1P0-F1
#
_entry.id   AF-A0A939U1P0-F1
#
_cell.length_a   1.000
_cell.length_b   1.000
_cell.length_c   1.000
_cell.angle_alpha   90.00
_cell.angle_beta   90.00
_cell.angle_gamma   90.00
#
_symmetry.space_group_name_H-M   'P 1'
#
loop_
_entity.id
_entity.type
_entity.pdbx_description
1 polymer ?
#
loop_
_entity_poly.entity_id
_entity_poly.type
_entity_poly.pdbx_seq_one_letter_code
_entity_poly.pdbx_strand_id
1 'polypeptide(L)'
;SKHSIEKQTAMNVDCFTTVSEITAQECKELIGRPVDVVLPNGFENDFVPKAATFTKKRKEARKILLHLANCLTGCQFDDNTLIIGTSGRYEFRNKGIDVFVEAMNRLNRDSRLGKNVVAFVQVPAWVGNAREDLKERYDSGKTFDTPLDVPMVSHWLHNMDQDNVLSMMKYNDMWNRKEDKVKLIFLPCYLTGNDGIINKPYYDLIIGIDLSIYPSYYEPWGYTPLESVAFKVPCITTDLAGFGLWANSEKGAYSEIEDGVKTVHRTDYNYSEVADVIKDTVAKFSNMSESQIKKARSNADKLSKKALWSEFIKYYWQAYDFALRSKK
;
A
#
# COMPACT_ATOMS: atom_id res chain seq x y z
N SER A 1 -14.57 15.13 -25.72
CA SER A 1 -15.61 15.69 -24.84
C SER A 1 -15.19 15.74 -23.38
N LYS A 2 -14.69 14.65 -22.76
CA LYS A 2 -14.27 14.64 -21.33
C LYS A 2 -13.15 15.65 -21.00
N HIS A 3 -12.02 15.60 -21.70
CA HIS A 3 -10.92 16.57 -21.51
C HIS A 3 -11.34 18.02 -21.78
N SER A 4 -12.21 18.24 -22.76
CA SER A 4 -12.71 19.58 -23.08
C SER A 4 -13.46 20.21 -21.90
N ILE A 5 -14.29 19.44 -21.19
CA ILE A 5 -15.01 19.91 -20.01
C ILE A 5 -14.03 20.22 -18.88
N GLU A 6 -13.10 19.32 -18.57
CA GLU A 6 -12.07 19.53 -17.55
C GLU A 6 -11.26 20.81 -17.80
N LYS A 7 -10.78 20.99 -19.04
CA LYS A 7 -10.01 22.18 -19.42
C LYS A 7 -10.84 23.45 -19.36
N GLN A 8 -12.09 23.44 -19.85
CA GLN A 8 -12.95 24.63 -19.79
C GLN A 8 -13.31 24.98 -18.35
N THR A 9 -13.62 24.01 -17.49
CA THR A 9 -13.84 24.26 -16.06
C THR A 9 -12.59 24.88 -15.43
N ALA A 10 -11.42 24.25 -15.64
CA ALA A 10 -10.17 24.77 -15.12
C ALA A 10 -9.88 26.20 -15.62
N MET A 11 -10.23 26.59 -16.85
CA MET A 11 -10.00 27.95 -17.35
C MET A 11 -10.98 29.00 -16.80
N ASN A 12 -12.15 28.61 -16.32
CA ASN A 12 -13.24 29.53 -15.99
C ASN A 12 -13.58 29.61 -14.48
N VAL A 13 -12.84 28.94 -13.61
CA VAL A 13 -12.98 29.08 -12.15
C VAL A 13 -12.17 30.27 -11.60
N ASP A 14 -12.68 30.92 -10.56
CA ASP A 14 -11.97 32.00 -9.85
C ASP A 14 -10.72 31.50 -9.10
N CYS A 15 -10.75 30.25 -8.63
CA CYS A 15 -9.61 29.57 -8.02
C CYS A 15 -9.53 28.14 -8.54
N PHE A 16 -8.42 27.80 -9.20
CA PHE A 16 -8.14 26.47 -9.70
C PHE A 16 -7.21 25.74 -8.74
N THR A 17 -7.64 24.58 -8.25
CA THR A 17 -6.94 23.83 -7.21
C THR A 17 -6.68 22.39 -7.61
N THR A 18 -5.60 21.80 -7.10
CA THR A 18 -5.33 20.35 -7.21
C THR A 18 -4.93 19.80 -5.84
N VAL A 19 -4.76 18.49 -5.71
CA VAL A 19 -4.49 17.83 -4.42
C VAL A 19 -3.01 17.61 -4.10
N SER A 20 -2.12 17.91 -5.03
CA SER A 20 -0.67 17.78 -4.84
C SER A 20 0.12 18.63 -5.83
N GLU A 21 1.37 18.91 -5.49
CA GLU A 21 2.30 19.64 -6.36
C GLU A 21 2.58 18.92 -7.68
N ILE A 22 2.65 17.60 -7.69
CA ILE A 22 2.85 16.84 -8.94
C ILE A 22 1.64 16.98 -9.87
N THR A 23 0.43 16.91 -9.32
CA THR A 23 -0.80 17.14 -10.11
C THR A 23 -0.88 18.59 -10.59
N ALA A 24 -0.41 19.55 -9.78
CA ALA A 24 -0.33 20.94 -10.20
C ALA A 24 0.61 21.14 -11.41
N GLN A 25 1.76 20.47 -11.40
CA GLN A 25 2.70 20.50 -12.52
C GLN A 25 2.13 19.80 -13.77
N GLU A 26 1.42 18.69 -13.61
CA GLU A 26 0.68 18.05 -14.72
C GLU A 26 -0.37 18.99 -15.31
N CYS A 27 -1.20 19.62 -14.48
CA CYS A 27 -2.23 20.55 -14.95
C CYS A 27 -1.63 21.75 -15.68
N LYS A 28 -0.49 22.27 -15.22
CA LYS A 28 0.20 23.36 -15.92
C LYS A 28 0.51 22.99 -17.37
N GLU A 29 1.01 21.78 -17.62
CA GLU A 29 1.39 21.33 -18.97
C GLU A 29 0.19 20.84 -19.79
N LEU A 30 -0.70 20.04 -19.20
CA LEU A 30 -1.80 19.38 -19.91
C LEU A 30 -3.05 20.27 -20.07
N ILE A 31 -3.38 21.05 -19.04
CA ILE A 31 -4.51 21.97 -19.06
C ILE A 31 -4.08 23.33 -19.62
N GLY A 32 -2.84 23.74 -19.37
CA GLY A 32 -2.32 25.05 -19.78
C GLY A 32 -2.68 26.19 -18.82
N ARG A 33 -3.10 25.87 -17.59
CA ARG A 33 -3.39 26.83 -16.52
C ARG A 33 -2.62 26.40 -15.25
N PRO A 34 -1.75 27.26 -14.70
CA PRO A 34 -1.14 27.02 -13.38
C PRO A 34 -2.21 26.91 -12.29
N VAL A 35 -1.97 26.04 -11.31
CA VAL A 35 -2.82 25.89 -10.12
C VAL A 35 -2.60 27.06 -9.18
N ASP A 36 -3.69 27.61 -8.65
CA ASP A 36 -3.68 28.74 -7.73
C ASP A 36 -3.35 28.29 -6.29
N VAL A 37 -3.96 27.19 -5.85
CA VAL A 37 -3.74 26.62 -4.51
C VAL A 37 -3.74 25.08 -4.55
N VAL A 38 -2.76 24.45 -3.90
CA VAL A 38 -2.77 23.00 -3.66
C VAL A 38 -3.52 22.70 -2.37
N LEU A 39 -4.44 21.73 -2.43
CA LEU A 39 -5.33 21.29 -1.35
C LEU A 39 -5.04 19.82 -1.00
N PRO A 40 -3.99 19.53 -0.21
CA PRO A 40 -3.69 18.17 0.22
C PRO A 40 -4.89 17.54 0.94
N ASN A 41 -5.12 16.24 0.71
CA ASN A 41 -6.27 15.56 1.33
C ASN A 41 -5.93 15.13 2.76
N GLY A 42 -6.72 15.63 3.71
CA GLY A 42 -6.63 15.23 5.11
C GLY A 42 -7.43 13.97 5.42
N PHE A 43 -7.31 13.50 6.66
CA PHE A 43 -8.14 12.43 7.21
C PHE A 43 -8.55 12.70 8.66
N GLU A 44 -9.53 11.94 9.14
CA GLU A 44 -9.98 11.94 10.53
C GLU A 44 -9.25 10.89 11.35
N ASN A 45 -8.97 11.15 12.62
CA ASN A 45 -8.20 10.20 13.47
C ASN A 45 -9.08 9.23 14.27
N ASP A 46 -10.40 9.24 14.06
CA ASP A 46 -11.37 8.54 14.88
C ASP A 46 -11.44 7.02 14.62
N PHE A 47 -11.12 6.59 13.40
CA PHE A 47 -11.10 5.17 13.01
C PHE A 47 -9.85 4.41 13.45
N VAL A 48 -8.82 5.09 13.98
CA VAL A 48 -7.59 4.45 14.46
C VAL A 48 -7.75 4.01 15.93
N PRO A 49 -7.63 2.71 16.24
CA PRO A 49 -7.75 2.21 17.61
C PRO A 49 -6.69 2.80 18.55
N LYS A 50 -7.06 3.05 19.81
CA LYS A 50 -6.16 3.63 20.82
C LYS A 50 -5.55 2.58 21.74
N ALA A 51 -4.34 2.84 22.22
CA ALA A 51 -3.65 2.14 23.32
C ALA A 51 -3.79 0.60 23.29
N ALA A 52 -4.39 0.01 24.33
CA ALA A 52 -4.52 -1.44 24.47
C ALA A 52 -5.35 -2.09 23.34
N THR A 53 -6.38 -1.40 22.85
CA THR A 53 -7.21 -1.88 21.74
C THR A 53 -6.39 -2.00 20.45
N PHE A 54 -5.46 -1.07 20.21
CA PHE A 54 -4.54 -1.14 19.07
C PHE A 54 -3.69 -2.41 19.13
N THR A 55 -3.06 -2.68 20.28
CA THR A 55 -2.20 -3.86 20.46
C THR A 55 -2.99 -5.16 20.27
N LYS A 56 -4.22 -5.24 20.81
CA LYS A 56 -5.10 -6.40 20.65
C LYS A 56 -5.46 -6.62 19.17
N LYS A 57 -5.95 -5.57 18.49
CA LYS A 57 -6.34 -5.65 17.07
C LYS A 57 -5.15 -6.00 16.17
N ARG A 58 -3.97 -5.42 16.40
CA ARG A 58 -2.75 -5.79 15.68
C ARG A 58 -2.42 -7.28 15.81
N LYS A 59 -2.46 -7.81 17.04
CA LYS A 59 -2.16 -9.23 17.29
C LYS A 59 -3.17 -10.14 16.60
N GLU A 60 -4.45 -9.79 16.64
CA GLU A 60 -5.52 -10.52 15.94
C GLU A 60 -5.30 -10.50 14.42
N ALA A 61 -5.05 -9.32 13.84
CA ALA A 61 -4.79 -9.15 12.41
C ALA A 61 -3.59 -9.97 11.92
N ARG A 62 -2.47 -9.94 12.66
CA ARG A 62 -1.29 -10.78 12.36
C ARG A 62 -1.66 -12.25 12.36
N LYS A 63 -2.33 -12.73 13.41
CA LYS A 63 -2.75 -14.13 13.52
C LYS A 63 -3.60 -14.55 12.31
N ILE A 64 -4.54 -13.71 11.91
CA ILE A 64 -5.43 -13.96 10.76
C ILE A 64 -4.64 -14.09 9.45
N LEU A 65 -3.76 -13.13 9.17
CA LEU A 65 -2.95 -13.11 7.95
C LEU A 65 -1.98 -14.30 7.88
N LEU A 66 -1.31 -14.63 8.98
CA LEU A 66 -0.42 -15.78 9.04
C LEU A 66 -1.18 -17.11 8.96
N HIS A 67 -2.36 -17.21 9.59
CA HIS A 67 -3.21 -18.40 9.48
C HIS A 67 -3.66 -18.65 8.04
N LEU A 68 -4.09 -17.60 7.34
CA LEU A 68 -4.41 -17.66 5.91
C LEU A 68 -3.22 -18.18 5.09
N ALA A 69 -2.03 -17.63 5.32
CA ALA A 69 -0.81 -18.03 4.62
C ALA A 69 -0.41 -19.48 4.91
N ASN A 70 -0.54 -19.93 6.16
CA ASN A 70 -0.28 -21.32 6.56
C ASN A 70 -1.28 -22.28 5.89
N CYS A 71 -2.57 -21.92 5.82
CA CYS A 71 -3.59 -22.74 5.17
C CYS A 71 -3.33 -22.90 3.67
N LEU A 72 -2.91 -21.83 3.00
CA LEU A 72 -2.57 -21.82 1.58
C LEU A 72 -1.32 -22.64 1.27
N THR A 73 -0.26 -22.44 2.05
CA THR A 73 1.10 -22.92 1.70
C THR A 73 1.51 -24.20 2.43
N GLY A 74 0.83 -24.58 3.52
CA GLY A 74 1.28 -25.66 4.41
C GLY A 74 2.57 -25.32 5.18
N CYS A 75 3.01 -24.05 5.15
CA CYS A 75 4.09 -23.58 6.00
C CYS A 75 3.60 -23.29 7.43
N GLN A 76 4.56 -23.03 8.32
CA GLN A 76 4.31 -22.67 9.73
C GLN A 76 4.97 -21.32 10.01
N PHE A 77 4.29 -20.24 9.66
CA PHE A 77 4.72 -18.88 9.98
C PHE A 77 4.37 -18.51 11.42
N ASP A 78 5.27 -17.77 12.06
CA ASP A 78 5.21 -17.37 13.46
C ASP A 78 5.30 -15.84 13.62
N ASP A 79 5.34 -15.37 14.87
CA ASP A 79 5.44 -13.93 15.19
C ASP A 79 6.71 -13.25 14.66
N ASN A 80 7.76 -14.02 14.33
CA ASN A 80 9.00 -13.53 13.74
C ASN A 80 8.89 -13.32 12.21
N THR A 81 7.83 -13.82 11.59
CA THR A 81 7.56 -13.63 10.16
C THR A 81 7.18 -12.17 9.85
N LEU A 82 7.80 -11.61 8.82
CA LEU A 82 7.52 -10.26 8.35
C LEU A 82 6.30 -10.27 7.41
N ILE A 83 5.30 -9.48 7.73
CA ILE A 83 4.09 -9.32 6.90
C ILE A 83 4.20 -8.03 6.10
N ILE A 84 4.23 -8.16 4.78
CA ILE A 84 4.28 -7.03 3.85
C ILE A 84 2.96 -6.94 3.11
N GLY A 85 2.50 -5.74 2.78
CA GLY A 85 1.29 -5.59 1.97
C GLY A 85 1.31 -4.43 0.99
N THR A 86 0.57 -4.61 -0.10
CA THR A 86 0.13 -3.54 -0.98
C THR A 86 -1.39 -3.63 -1.14
N SER A 87 -2.05 -2.50 -1.34
CA SER A 87 -3.51 -2.39 -1.44
C SER A 87 -3.92 -1.18 -2.28
N GLY A 88 -5.17 -1.18 -2.73
CA GLY A 88 -5.75 -0.11 -3.53
C GLY A 88 -6.60 -0.64 -4.68
N ARG A 89 -6.81 0.20 -5.69
CA ARG A 89 -7.47 -0.22 -6.94
C ARG A 89 -6.55 -1.15 -7.72
N TYR A 90 -7.14 -2.06 -8.50
CA TYR A 90 -6.35 -2.95 -9.34
C TYR A 90 -5.89 -2.29 -10.64
N GLU A 91 -4.95 -1.34 -10.52
CA GLU A 91 -4.28 -0.68 -11.64
C GLU A 91 -2.82 -1.15 -11.66
N PHE A 92 -2.57 -2.26 -12.34
CA PHE A 92 -1.33 -3.04 -12.23
C PHE A 92 -0.05 -2.21 -12.38
N ARG A 93 -0.01 -1.29 -13.35
CA ARG A 93 1.13 -0.37 -13.57
C ARG A 93 1.04 0.92 -12.73
N ASN A 94 -0.12 1.58 -12.71
CA ASN A 94 -0.27 2.88 -12.04
C ASN A 94 -0.03 2.79 -10.53
N LYS A 95 -0.51 1.71 -9.88
CA LYS A 95 -0.23 1.44 -8.45
C LYS A 95 1.11 0.75 -8.21
N GLY A 96 1.86 0.42 -9.27
CA GLY A 96 3.17 -0.24 -9.15
C GLY A 96 3.09 -1.68 -8.63
N ILE A 97 1.97 -2.38 -8.85
CA ILE A 97 1.81 -3.77 -8.39
C ILE A 97 2.82 -4.69 -9.10
N ASP A 98 3.09 -4.42 -10.37
CA ASP A 98 4.18 -5.01 -11.15
C ASP A 98 5.54 -4.88 -10.46
N VAL A 99 5.90 -3.66 -10.05
CA VAL A 99 7.15 -3.36 -9.35
C VAL A 99 7.19 -4.05 -7.97
N PHE A 100 6.06 -4.08 -7.27
CA PHE A 100 5.93 -4.79 -5.99
C PHE A 100 6.23 -6.29 -6.15
N VAL A 101 5.60 -6.96 -7.13
CA VAL A 101 5.83 -8.38 -7.41
C VAL A 101 7.29 -8.63 -7.78
N GLU A 102 7.88 -7.78 -8.63
CA GLU A 102 9.29 -7.89 -9.01
C GLU A 102 10.24 -7.70 -7.82
N ALA A 103 9.98 -6.73 -6.94
CA ALA A 103 10.80 -6.52 -5.75
C ALA A 103 10.73 -7.73 -4.79
N MET A 104 9.55 -8.35 -4.64
CA MET A 104 9.39 -9.56 -3.83
C MET A 104 10.09 -10.79 -4.45
N ASN A 105 10.05 -10.91 -5.78
CA ASN A 105 10.82 -11.93 -6.53
C ASN A 105 12.32 -11.80 -6.26
N ARG A 106 12.87 -10.58 -6.38
CA ARG A 106 14.29 -10.31 -6.08
C ARG A 106 14.63 -10.55 -4.62
N LEU A 107 13.75 -10.16 -3.70
CA LEU A 107 13.91 -10.37 -2.27
C LEU A 107 14.00 -11.85 -1.89
N ASN A 108 13.26 -12.73 -2.58
CA ASN A 108 13.33 -14.18 -2.34
C ASN A 108 14.72 -14.76 -2.59
N ARG A 109 15.55 -14.08 -3.39
CA ARG A 109 16.92 -14.47 -3.74
C ARG A 109 17.98 -13.70 -2.93
N ASP A 110 17.57 -12.85 -2.00
CA ASP A 110 18.46 -12.00 -1.23
C ASP A 110 19.04 -12.73 0.00
N SER A 111 20.36 -12.87 0.05
CA SER A 111 21.05 -13.56 1.15
C SER A 111 21.00 -12.81 2.47
N ARG A 112 20.70 -11.50 2.47
CA ARG A 112 20.54 -10.68 3.68
C ARG A 112 19.22 -10.96 4.40
N LEU A 113 18.29 -11.67 3.77
CA LEU A 113 17.00 -11.99 4.36
C LEU A 113 17.13 -13.17 5.34
N GLY A 114 17.14 -12.84 6.64
CA GLY A 114 17.24 -13.82 7.73
C GLY A 114 15.91 -14.36 8.26
N LYS A 115 14.76 -13.88 7.76
CA LYS A 115 13.42 -14.20 8.26
C LYS A 115 12.45 -14.51 7.12
N ASN A 116 11.40 -15.28 7.40
CA ASN A 116 10.32 -15.49 6.44
C ASN A 116 9.54 -14.19 6.19
N VAL A 117 9.08 -14.02 4.97
CA VAL A 117 8.25 -12.90 4.54
C VAL A 117 6.97 -13.45 3.91
N VAL A 118 5.83 -12.91 4.32
CA VAL A 118 4.56 -13.12 3.63
C VAL A 118 4.09 -11.78 3.10
N ALA A 119 4.09 -11.64 1.77
CA ALA A 119 3.68 -10.47 1.04
C ALA A 119 2.25 -10.63 0.53
N PHE A 120 1.39 -9.66 0.80
CA PHE A 120 -0.01 -9.65 0.37
C PHE A 120 -0.26 -8.60 -0.71
N VAL A 121 -0.87 -9.00 -1.81
CA VAL A 121 -1.49 -8.10 -2.79
C VAL A 121 -2.98 -8.05 -2.49
N GLN A 122 -3.47 -6.93 -1.95
CA GLN A 122 -4.85 -6.76 -1.48
C GLN A 122 -5.58 -5.76 -2.37
N VAL A 123 -5.90 -6.17 -3.60
CA VAL A 123 -6.60 -5.34 -4.59
C VAL A 123 -7.79 -6.11 -5.17
N PRO A 124 -8.94 -5.46 -5.42
CA PRO A 124 -10.12 -6.14 -5.94
C PRO A 124 -9.93 -6.53 -7.41
N ALA A 125 -10.21 -7.79 -7.75
CA ALA A 125 -10.18 -8.32 -9.11
C ALA A 125 -11.53 -8.90 -9.54
N TRP A 126 -11.57 -9.57 -10.69
CA TRP A 126 -12.78 -10.20 -11.22
C TRP A 126 -13.06 -11.55 -10.53
N VAL A 127 -13.40 -11.47 -9.24
CA VAL A 127 -13.67 -12.62 -8.37
C VAL A 127 -14.91 -13.37 -8.85
N GLY A 128 -14.79 -14.68 -8.97
CA GLY A 128 -15.92 -15.60 -9.12
C GLY A 128 -16.50 -16.00 -7.76
N ASN A 129 -15.70 -16.67 -6.93
CA ASN A 129 -16.14 -17.10 -5.60
C ASN A 129 -14.98 -17.33 -4.63
N ALA A 130 -15.30 -17.31 -3.33
CA ALA A 130 -14.41 -17.80 -2.28
C ALA A 130 -14.05 -19.26 -2.53
N ARG A 131 -12.78 -19.61 -2.28
CA ARG A 131 -12.25 -20.95 -2.48
C ARG A 131 -12.72 -21.90 -1.37
N GLU A 132 -13.48 -22.92 -1.74
CA GLU A 132 -14.02 -23.91 -0.80
C GLU A 132 -12.92 -24.72 -0.11
N ASP A 133 -11.91 -25.15 -0.87
CA ASP A 133 -10.76 -25.90 -0.36
C ASP A 133 -9.95 -25.09 0.68
N LEU A 134 -9.73 -23.81 0.42
CA LEU A 134 -9.12 -22.90 1.38
C LEU A 134 -10.01 -22.66 2.58
N LYS A 135 -11.32 -22.47 2.37
CA LYS A 135 -12.29 -22.25 3.45
C LYS A 135 -12.33 -23.44 4.41
N GLU A 136 -12.37 -24.66 3.87
CA GLU A 136 -12.33 -25.89 4.68
C GLU A 136 -11.07 -25.94 5.54
N ARG A 137 -9.88 -25.69 4.94
CA ARG A 137 -8.63 -25.65 5.70
C ARG A 137 -8.65 -24.56 6.78
N TYR A 138 -9.09 -23.35 6.42
CA TYR A 138 -9.12 -22.19 7.30
C TYR A 138 -10.02 -22.40 8.51
N ASP A 139 -11.22 -22.98 8.31
CA ASP A 139 -12.21 -23.22 9.35
C ASP A 139 -11.91 -24.49 10.19
N SER A 140 -11.11 -25.43 9.67
CA SER A 140 -10.80 -26.70 10.35
C SER A 140 -10.00 -26.56 11.65
N GLY A 141 -9.26 -25.46 11.82
CA GLY A 141 -8.31 -25.28 12.92
C GLY A 141 -7.12 -26.24 12.92
N LYS A 142 -6.93 -27.05 11.87
CA LYS A 142 -5.83 -28.00 11.73
C LYS A 142 -4.57 -27.33 11.20
N THR A 143 -3.43 -27.96 11.45
CA THR A 143 -2.16 -27.62 10.80
C THR A 143 -1.96 -28.50 9.57
N PHE A 144 -1.36 -27.92 8.53
CA PHE A 144 -1.04 -28.60 7.28
C PHE A 144 0.46 -28.44 6.99
N ASP A 145 1.04 -29.42 6.31
CA ASP A 145 2.45 -29.45 5.90
C ASP A 145 2.64 -29.48 4.37
N THR A 146 1.53 -29.44 3.63
CA THR A 146 1.45 -29.44 2.16
C THR A 146 0.68 -28.21 1.67
N PRO A 147 1.08 -27.61 0.54
CA PRO A 147 0.33 -26.50 -0.06
C PRO A 147 -1.01 -26.98 -0.60
N LEU A 148 -1.93 -26.04 -0.81
CA LEU A 148 -3.07 -26.24 -1.74
C LEU A 148 -2.56 -26.20 -3.19
N ASP A 149 -3.37 -26.63 -4.15
CA ASP A 149 -2.98 -26.67 -5.57
C ASP A 149 -2.57 -25.31 -6.14
N VAL A 150 -3.21 -24.24 -5.67
CA VAL A 150 -2.91 -22.85 -6.06
C VAL A 150 -2.60 -22.02 -4.81
N PRO A 151 -1.41 -22.15 -4.20
CA PRO A 151 -1.10 -21.53 -2.91
C PRO A 151 -0.92 -19.99 -2.98
N MET A 152 -1.13 -19.39 -4.15
CA MET A 152 -0.90 -17.97 -4.43
C MET A 152 -2.14 -17.09 -4.25
N VAL A 153 -3.36 -17.63 -4.20
CA VAL A 153 -4.59 -16.82 -4.26
C VAL A 153 -5.68 -17.32 -3.32
N SER A 154 -6.44 -16.42 -2.71
CA SER A 154 -7.51 -16.80 -1.77
C SER A 154 -8.88 -17.05 -2.40
N HIS A 155 -9.11 -16.60 -3.64
CA HIS A 155 -10.40 -16.71 -4.33
C HIS A 155 -10.19 -17.20 -5.77
N TRP A 156 -11.22 -17.83 -6.34
CA TRP A 156 -11.24 -18.09 -7.77
C TRP A 156 -11.53 -16.81 -8.53
N LEU A 157 -10.78 -16.57 -9.60
CA LEU A 157 -11.03 -15.49 -10.55
C LEU A 157 -11.70 -16.05 -11.80
N HIS A 158 -12.53 -15.25 -12.46
CA HIS A 158 -13.07 -15.62 -13.76
C HIS A 158 -11.98 -15.73 -14.85
N ASN A 159 -10.87 -15.02 -14.68
CA ASN A 159 -9.78 -14.89 -15.65
C ASN A 159 -8.41 -15.31 -15.08
N MET A 160 -8.36 -16.39 -14.30
CA MET A 160 -7.13 -16.86 -13.62
C MET A 160 -5.86 -16.85 -14.51
N ASP A 161 -5.94 -17.40 -15.72
CA ASP A 161 -4.80 -17.53 -16.63
C ASP A 161 -4.35 -16.21 -17.28
N GLN A 162 -5.15 -15.15 -17.17
CA GLN A 162 -4.89 -13.83 -17.76
C GLN A 162 -4.76 -12.73 -16.70
N ASP A 163 -4.91 -13.08 -15.42
CA ASP A 163 -4.75 -12.13 -14.32
C ASP A 163 -3.29 -11.66 -14.26
N ASN A 164 -3.08 -10.34 -14.17
CA ASN A 164 -1.75 -9.75 -14.27
C ASN A 164 -0.83 -10.15 -13.10
N VAL A 165 -1.38 -10.27 -11.89
CA VAL A 165 -0.59 -10.64 -10.70
C VAL A 165 -0.21 -12.11 -10.80
N LEU A 166 -1.19 -13.00 -11.06
CA LEU A 166 -0.93 -14.44 -11.17
C LEU A 166 -0.02 -14.77 -12.36
N SER A 167 -0.21 -14.11 -13.50
CA SER A 167 0.62 -14.29 -14.69
C SER A 167 2.07 -13.87 -14.43
N MET A 168 2.28 -12.75 -13.73
CA MET A 168 3.63 -12.29 -13.38
C MET A 168 4.30 -13.21 -12.35
N MET A 169 3.57 -13.71 -11.36
CA MET A 169 4.06 -14.72 -10.43
C MET A 169 4.51 -15.98 -11.15
N LYS A 170 3.68 -16.49 -12.08
CA LYS A 170 4.00 -17.64 -12.92
C LYS A 170 5.25 -17.38 -13.78
N TYR A 171 5.34 -16.22 -14.41
CA TYR A 171 6.49 -15.81 -15.22
C TYR A 171 7.79 -15.78 -14.40
N ASN A 172 7.71 -15.29 -13.16
CA ASN A 172 8.86 -15.19 -12.24
C ASN A 172 9.16 -16.48 -11.47
N ASP A 173 8.45 -17.59 -11.76
CA ASP A 173 8.56 -18.88 -11.05
C ASP A 173 8.27 -18.78 -9.52
N MET A 174 7.32 -17.93 -9.14
CA MET A 174 6.91 -17.71 -7.76
C MET A 174 5.72 -18.62 -7.38
N TRP A 175 6.01 -19.84 -6.92
CA TRP A 175 5.00 -20.86 -6.58
C TRP A 175 4.77 -21.05 -5.08
N ASN A 176 5.33 -20.19 -4.23
CA ASN A 176 5.27 -20.32 -2.77
C ASN A 176 5.76 -21.70 -2.27
N ARG A 177 6.81 -22.25 -2.89
CA ARG A 177 7.39 -23.55 -2.51
C ARG A 177 7.90 -23.51 -1.08
N LYS A 178 7.95 -24.64 -0.36
CA LYS A 178 8.27 -24.67 1.07
C LYS A 178 9.57 -23.92 1.43
N GLU A 179 10.59 -24.06 0.60
CA GLU A 179 11.92 -23.46 0.70
C GLU A 179 11.98 -21.95 0.41
N ASP A 180 10.98 -21.38 -0.28
CA ASP A 180 10.95 -19.94 -0.57
C ASP A 180 10.87 -19.15 0.73
N LYS A 181 11.76 -18.18 0.94
CA LYS A 181 11.68 -17.29 2.12
C LYS A 181 10.61 -16.23 1.98
N VAL A 182 10.24 -15.87 0.75
CA VAL A 182 9.19 -14.90 0.45
C VAL A 182 8.01 -15.62 -0.17
N LYS A 183 6.87 -15.63 0.52
CA LYS A 183 5.59 -16.05 -0.06
C LYS A 183 4.84 -14.82 -0.53
N LEU A 184 4.21 -14.90 -1.69
CA LEU A 184 3.35 -13.85 -2.23
C LEU A 184 1.92 -14.38 -2.38
N ILE A 185 0.96 -13.71 -1.75
CA ILE A 185 -0.44 -14.12 -1.68
C ILE A 185 -1.31 -13.00 -2.24
N PHE A 186 -2.12 -13.33 -3.24
CA PHE A 186 -3.11 -12.46 -3.83
C PHE A 186 -4.46 -12.64 -3.10
N LEU A 187 -4.95 -11.53 -2.53
CA LEU A 187 -6.26 -11.40 -1.92
C LEU A 187 -7.12 -10.49 -2.80
N PRO A 188 -7.84 -11.05 -3.79
CA PRO A 188 -8.38 -10.30 -4.91
C PRO A 188 -9.75 -9.66 -4.63
N CYS A 189 -10.08 -9.31 -3.38
CA CYS A 189 -11.42 -8.88 -3.00
C CYS A 189 -11.42 -7.58 -2.18
N TYR A 190 -12.57 -6.89 -2.18
CA TYR A 190 -12.80 -5.80 -1.24
C TYR A 190 -12.98 -6.38 0.17
N LEU A 191 -12.12 -5.95 1.09
CA LEU A 191 -12.16 -6.32 2.50
C LEU A 191 -13.26 -5.54 3.23
N THR A 192 -14.51 -5.91 2.96
CA THR A 192 -15.73 -5.33 3.56
C THR A 192 -16.19 -6.07 4.82
N GLY A 193 -15.53 -7.17 5.16
CA GLY A 193 -15.96 -8.07 6.23
C GLY A 193 -16.78 -9.28 5.76
N ASN A 194 -17.06 -9.41 4.46
CA ASN A 194 -17.88 -10.48 3.89
C ASN A 194 -17.25 -11.12 2.64
N ASP A 195 -15.93 -11.34 2.64
CA ASP A 195 -15.23 -11.97 1.51
C ASP A 195 -15.44 -13.50 1.42
N GLY A 196 -15.90 -14.15 2.49
CA GLY A 196 -16.17 -15.59 2.54
C GLY A 196 -15.02 -16.42 3.09
N ILE A 197 -13.80 -15.86 3.19
CA ILE A 197 -12.64 -16.51 3.82
C ILE A 197 -12.28 -15.83 5.14
N ILE A 198 -11.83 -14.57 5.10
CA ILE A 198 -11.30 -13.88 6.28
C ILE A 198 -12.42 -13.20 7.06
N ASN A 199 -13.38 -12.60 6.35
CA ASN A 199 -14.51 -11.86 6.88
C ASN A 199 -14.10 -10.75 7.86
N LYS A 200 -13.07 -9.99 7.49
CA LYS A 200 -12.62 -8.80 8.24
C LYS A 200 -12.57 -7.56 7.35
N PRO A 201 -12.98 -6.38 7.87
CA PRO A 201 -12.79 -5.12 7.18
C PRO A 201 -11.31 -4.79 6.97
N TYR A 202 -10.99 -4.00 5.95
CA TYR A 202 -9.64 -3.56 5.61
C TYR A 202 -8.85 -3.00 6.80
N TYR A 203 -9.47 -2.10 7.59
CA TYR A 203 -8.81 -1.48 8.74
C TYR A 203 -8.48 -2.45 9.89
N ASP A 204 -9.19 -3.57 9.96
CA ASP A 204 -8.89 -4.64 10.91
C ASP A 204 -7.77 -5.58 10.42
N LEU A 205 -7.32 -5.44 9.17
CA LEU A 205 -6.23 -6.24 8.60
C LEU A 205 -4.94 -5.42 8.38
N ILE A 206 -5.02 -4.18 7.89
CA ILE A 206 -3.83 -3.32 7.69
C ILE A 206 -3.04 -3.13 8.99
N ILE A 207 -3.73 -3.06 10.12
CA ILE A 207 -3.10 -2.95 11.45
C ILE A 207 -2.19 -4.15 11.78
N GLY A 208 -2.32 -5.29 11.09
CA GLY A 208 -1.46 -6.47 11.23
C GLY A 208 -0.19 -6.43 10.38
N ILE A 209 -0.17 -5.61 9.33
CA ILE A 209 0.96 -5.48 8.40
C ILE A 209 2.16 -4.84 9.12
N ASP A 210 3.37 -5.29 8.83
CA ASP A 210 4.61 -4.72 9.39
C ASP A 210 5.15 -3.59 8.53
N LEU A 211 5.08 -3.73 7.21
CA LEU A 211 5.54 -2.77 6.21
C LEU A 211 4.60 -2.77 4.99
N SER A 212 4.10 -1.60 4.61
CA SER A 212 3.31 -1.45 3.39
C SER A 212 4.17 -0.93 2.23
N ILE A 213 3.86 -1.30 0.99
CA ILE A 213 4.63 -0.90 -0.19
C ILE A 213 3.64 -0.42 -1.27
N TYR A 214 3.70 0.87 -1.59
CA TYR A 214 2.85 1.54 -2.56
C TYR A 214 3.73 2.25 -3.58
N PRO A 215 4.41 1.51 -4.47
CA PRO A 215 5.41 2.08 -5.34
C PRO A 215 4.71 2.71 -6.55
N SER A 216 3.74 3.62 -6.37
CA SER A 216 2.88 4.10 -7.46
C SER A 216 3.67 4.84 -8.55
N TYR A 217 3.26 4.65 -9.80
CA TYR A 217 3.70 5.46 -10.94
C TYR A 217 2.79 6.67 -11.15
N TYR A 218 1.49 6.51 -10.90
CA TYR A 218 0.50 7.59 -10.99
C TYR A 218 -0.41 7.58 -9.76
N GLU A 219 -0.25 8.58 -8.91
CA GLU A 219 -0.99 8.70 -7.65
C GLU A 219 -1.15 10.18 -7.29
N PRO A 220 -2.28 10.83 -7.67
CA PRO A 220 -2.48 12.26 -7.43
C PRO A 220 -2.30 12.66 -5.97
N TRP A 221 -2.70 11.81 -5.02
CA TRP A 221 -2.42 11.99 -3.60
C TRP A 221 -1.73 10.75 -3.02
N GLY A 222 -2.50 9.72 -2.66
CA GLY A 222 -1.98 8.53 -1.99
C GLY A 222 -2.63 8.35 -0.63
N TYR A 223 -3.91 7.97 -0.63
CA TYR A 223 -4.64 7.68 0.61
C TYR A 223 -4.12 6.43 1.31
N THR A 224 -3.78 5.38 0.55
CA THR A 224 -3.29 4.11 1.10
C THR A 224 -2.00 4.23 1.93
N PRO A 225 -0.94 4.94 1.47
CA PRO A 225 0.22 5.19 2.33
C PRO A 225 -0.12 6.08 3.53
N LEU A 226 -1.04 7.05 3.39
CA LEU A 226 -1.52 7.88 4.51
C LEU A 226 -2.25 7.05 5.59
N GLU A 227 -3.15 6.16 5.17
CA GLU A 227 -3.82 5.21 6.07
C GLU A 227 -2.80 4.29 6.76
N SER A 228 -1.82 3.77 6.02
CA SER A 228 -0.77 2.91 6.57
C SER A 228 -0.05 3.60 7.74
N VAL A 229 0.40 4.85 7.56
CA VAL A 229 1.11 5.56 8.62
C VAL A 229 0.19 5.92 9.79
N ALA A 230 -1.10 6.19 9.55
CA ALA A 230 -2.10 6.39 10.61
C ALA A 230 -2.27 5.14 11.48
N PHE A 231 -2.25 3.96 10.86
CA PHE A 231 -2.21 2.67 11.57
C PHE A 231 -0.83 2.29 12.11
N LYS A 232 0.12 3.23 12.14
CA LYS A 232 1.50 3.04 12.64
C LYS A 232 2.24 1.94 11.90
N VAL A 233 1.90 1.72 10.63
CA VAL A 233 2.54 0.79 9.72
C VAL A 233 3.43 1.62 8.79
N PRO A 234 4.77 1.55 8.95
CA PRO A 234 5.69 2.20 8.04
C PRO A 234 5.41 1.79 6.60
N CYS A 235 5.66 2.67 5.64
CA CYS A 235 5.43 2.36 4.24
C CYS A 235 6.54 2.83 3.30
N ILE A 236 6.62 2.21 2.12
CA ILE A 236 7.41 2.66 0.99
C ILE A 236 6.46 3.29 -0.04
N THR A 237 6.79 4.46 -0.54
CA THR A 237 6.06 5.18 -1.61
C THR A 237 7.04 5.78 -2.62
N THR A 238 6.57 6.54 -3.60
CA THR A 238 7.40 7.18 -4.63
C THR A 238 7.29 8.70 -4.58
N ASP A 239 8.24 9.38 -5.20
CA ASP A 239 8.18 10.81 -5.49
C ASP A 239 7.26 11.17 -6.67
N LEU A 240 6.64 10.18 -7.31
CA LEU A 240 5.51 10.35 -8.24
C LEU A 240 4.13 10.30 -7.53
N ALA A 241 4.12 10.10 -6.21
CA ALA A 241 2.91 10.17 -5.41
C ALA A 241 2.85 11.49 -4.62
N GLY A 242 1.69 12.15 -4.64
CA GLY A 242 1.48 13.39 -3.89
C GLY A 242 1.83 13.29 -2.40
N PHE A 243 1.48 12.16 -1.76
CA PHE A 243 1.81 11.84 -0.38
C PHE A 243 3.33 11.70 -0.17
N GLY A 244 4.05 11.07 -1.11
CA GLY A 244 5.50 10.90 -1.01
C GLY A 244 6.24 12.24 -1.08
N LEU A 245 5.80 13.14 -1.97
CA LEU A 245 6.30 14.51 -2.05
C LEU A 245 5.98 15.31 -0.78
N TRP A 246 4.76 15.19 -0.26
CA TRP A 246 4.37 15.82 1.01
C TRP A 246 5.21 15.31 2.19
N ALA A 247 5.43 14.00 2.30
CA ALA A 247 6.27 13.42 3.36
C ALA A 247 7.72 13.94 3.29
N ASN A 248 8.28 14.03 2.08
CA ASN A 248 9.60 14.64 1.87
C ASN A 248 9.63 16.12 2.27
N SER A 249 8.58 16.89 1.95
CA SER A 249 8.45 18.29 2.34
C SER A 249 8.40 18.45 3.87
N GLU A 250 7.60 17.62 4.55
CA GLU A 250 7.51 17.62 6.02
C GLU A 250 8.81 17.24 6.72
N LYS A 251 9.65 16.42 6.07
CA LYS A 251 10.98 16.08 6.54
C LYS A 251 12.03 17.14 6.17
N GLY A 252 11.86 17.84 5.05
CA GLY A 252 12.86 18.72 4.44
C GLY A 252 13.94 17.97 3.62
N ALA A 253 13.76 16.68 3.36
CA ALA A 253 14.65 15.82 2.57
C ALA A 253 13.92 14.55 2.13
N TYR A 254 14.55 13.72 1.29
CA TYR A 254 14.01 12.38 0.98
C TYR A 254 13.83 11.55 2.25
N SER A 255 12.63 11.00 2.43
CA SER A 255 12.27 10.20 3.59
C SER A 255 12.86 8.80 3.51
N GLU A 256 13.44 8.33 4.62
CA GLU A 256 13.99 6.98 4.78
C GLU A 256 13.08 6.15 5.67
N ILE A 257 13.20 4.82 5.61
CA ILE A 257 12.25 3.94 6.31
C ILE A 257 12.21 4.16 7.84
N GLU A 258 13.32 4.62 8.45
CA GLU A 258 13.38 5.03 9.85
C GLU A 258 12.48 6.22 10.21
N ASP A 259 12.12 7.05 9.23
CA ASP A 259 11.20 8.18 9.37
C ASP A 259 9.73 7.74 9.35
N GLY A 260 9.47 6.44 9.16
CA GLY A 260 8.14 5.86 9.02
C GLY A 260 7.63 5.83 7.58
N VAL A 261 8.29 6.55 6.66
CA VAL A 261 8.01 6.52 5.22
C VAL A 261 9.32 6.50 4.45
N LYS A 262 9.51 5.54 3.56
CA LYS A 262 10.57 5.58 2.53
C LYS A 262 10.00 6.15 1.25
N THR A 263 10.57 7.23 0.73
CA THR A 263 10.24 7.74 -0.61
C THR A 263 11.29 7.28 -1.61
N VAL A 264 10.86 6.63 -2.69
CA VAL A 264 11.72 6.11 -3.75
C VAL A 264 11.63 7.01 -4.97
N HIS A 265 12.77 7.39 -5.54
CA HIS A 265 12.81 8.12 -6.81
C HIS A 265 12.32 7.23 -7.95
N ARG A 266 11.29 7.66 -8.68
CA ARG A 266 10.71 6.92 -9.80
C ARG A 266 10.57 7.80 -11.05
N THR A 267 10.89 7.22 -12.19
CA THR A 267 10.76 7.81 -13.53
C THR A 267 10.20 6.77 -14.51
N ASP A 268 10.09 7.14 -15.78
CA ASP A 268 9.66 6.25 -16.85
C ASP A 268 10.66 5.13 -17.16
N TYR A 269 11.93 5.34 -16.79
CA TYR A 269 13.05 4.52 -17.28
C TYR A 269 13.76 3.72 -16.19
N ASN A 270 13.44 3.93 -14.91
CA ASN A 270 14.19 3.37 -13.78
C ASN A 270 13.48 2.21 -13.07
N TYR A 271 12.68 1.42 -13.80
CA TYR A 271 11.88 0.33 -13.24
C TYR A 271 12.71 -0.63 -12.38
N SER A 272 13.90 -1.03 -12.86
CA SER A 272 14.75 -2.01 -12.17
C SER A 272 15.34 -1.43 -10.88
N GLU A 273 15.74 -0.17 -10.91
CA GLU A 273 16.30 0.57 -9.78
C GLU A 273 15.26 0.73 -8.68
N VAL A 274 14.01 1.04 -9.04
CA VAL A 274 12.90 1.12 -8.08
C VAL A 274 12.68 -0.23 -7.40
N ALA A 275 12.65 -1.33 -8.18
CA ALA A 275 12.51 -2.67 -7.61
C ALA A 275 13.67 -3.04 -6.68
N ASP A 276 14.91 -2.66 -7.03
CA ASP A 276 16.09 -2.88 -6.18
C ASP A 276 16.04 -2.05 -4.90
N VAL A 277 15.69 -0.76 -4.96
CA VAL A 277 15.57 0.08 -3.77
C VAL A 277 14.50 -0.45 -2.83
N ILE A 278 13.37 -0.95 -3.35
CA ILE A 278 12.32 -1.58 -2.52
C ILE A 278 12.85 -2.83 -1.85
N LYS A 279 13.45 -3.76 -2.62
CA LYS A 279 14.08 -4.98 -2.10
C LYS A 279 15.10 -4.67 -1.00
N ASP A 280 16.01 -3.71 -1.26
CA ASP A 280 17.05 -3.30 -0.32
C ASP A 280 16.45 -2.68 0.95
N THR A 281 15.39 -1.88 0.81
CA THR A 281 14.67 -1.28 1.95
C THR A 281 14.00 -2.36 2.80
N VAL A 282 13.39 -3.37 2.16
CA VAL A 282 12.77 -4.49 2.87
C VAL A 282 13.82 -5.34 3.59
N ALA A 283 14.93 -5.66 2.94
CA ALA A 283 16.04 -6.38 3.56
C ALA A 283 16.64 -5.59 4.74
N LYS A 284 16.77 -4.27 4.63
CA LYS A 284 17.16 -3.39 5.73
C LYS A 284 16.15 -3.43 6.87
N PHE A 285 14.87 -3.28 6.58
CA PHE A 285 13.80 -3.32 7.57
C PHE A 285 13.72 -4.67 8.30
N SER A 286 13.89 -5.79 7.59
CA SER A 286 13.88 -7.14 8.18
C SER A 286 15.02 -7.37 9.18
N ASN A 287 16.11 -6.62 9.05
CA ASN A 287 17.29 -6.68 9.92
C ASN A 287 17.29 -5.59 11.02
N MET A 288 16.24 -4.76 11.11
CA MET A 288 16.11 -3.79 12.19
C MET A 288 15.85 -4.48 13.53
N SER A 289 16.42 -3.92 14.60
CA SER A 289 16.05 -4.27 15.97
C SER A 289 14.63 -3.85 16.30
N GLU A 290 14.03 -4.46 17.32
CA GLU A 290 12.69 -4.08 17.81
C GLU A 290 12.58 -2.60 18.17
N SER A 291 13.66 -2.01 18.72
CA SER A 291 13.74 -0.59 19.04
C SER A 291 13.68 0.29 17.79
N GLN A 292 14.41 -0.08 16.73
CA GLN A 292 14.37 0.62 15.44
C GLN A 292 12.99 0.50 14.79
N ILE A 293 12.39 -0.69 14.79
CA ILE A 293 11.03 -0.90 14.28
C ILE A 293 10.02 -0.04 15.06
N LYS A 294 10.09 -0.05 16.40
CA LYS A 294 9.22 0.77 17.25
C LYS A 294 9.38 2.26 16.96
N LYS A 295 10.61 2.73 16.71
CA LYS A 295 10.89 4.11 16.32
C LYS A 295 10.27 4.45 14.96
N ALA A 296 10.47 3.61 13.94
CA ALA A 296 9.86 3.82 12.62
C ALA A 296 8.33 3.88 12.70
N ARG A 297 7.70 2.97 13.44
CA ARG A 297 6.24 2.98 13.69
C ARG A 297 5.78 4.24 14.42
N SER A 298 6.55 4.71 15.40
CA SER A 298 6.26 5.95 16.11
C SER A 298 6.40 7.18 15.22
N ASN A 299 7.35 7.17 14.28
CA ASN A 299 7.52 8.27 13.33
C ASN A 299 6.39 8.28 12.29
N ALA A 300 5.94 7.11 11.83
CA ALA A 300 4.74 6.98 11.01
C ALA A 300 3.49 7.58 11.70
N ASP A 301 3.25 7.24 12.97
CA ASP A 301 2.16 7.83 13.77
C ASP A 301 2.26 9.37 13.87
N LYS A 302 3.47 9.89 14.12
CA LYS A 302 3.72 11.34 14.20
C LYS A 302 3.46 12.04 12.87
N LEU A 303 3.93 11.46 11.77
CA LEU A 303 3.72 12.01 10.43
C LEU A 303 2.23 12.05 10.10
N SER A 304 1.49 10.96 10.38
CA SER A 304 0.04 10.89 10.11
C SER A 304 -0.72 12.05 10.77
N LYS A 305 -0.37 12.43 12.01
CA LYS A 305 -1.05 13.53 12.72
C LYS A 305 -0.89 14.90 12.05
N LYS A 306 0.13 15.07 11.20
CA LYS A 306 0.33 16.30 10.42
C LYS A 306 -0.57 16.39 9.19
N ALA A 307 -1.22 15.29 8.80
CA ALA A 307 -2.16 15.22 7.68
C ALA A 307 -3.63 15.15 8.14
N LEU A 308 -3.92 15.53 9.39
CA LEU A 308 -5.30 15.63 9.84
C LEU A 308 -6.02 16.81 9.18
N TRP A 309 -7.33 16.72 9.03
CA TRP A 309 -8.13 17.85 8.52
C TRP A 309 -7.94 19.13 9.34
N SER A 310 -7.72 19.01 10.65
CA SER A 310 -7.40 20.16 11.52
C SER A 310 -6.15 20.92 11.08
N GLU A 311 -5.20 20.25 10.41
CA GLU A 311 -3.96 20.86 9.90
C GLU A 311 -4.11 21.36 8.47
N PHE A 312 -4.88 20.63 7.64
CA PHE A 312 -4.98 20.89 6.20
C PHE A 312 -6.12 21.84 5.80
N ILE A 313 -7.11 22.05 6.68
CA ILE A 313 -8.23 22.96 6.39
C ILE A 313 -7.77 24.39 6.07
N LYS A 314 -6.59 24.80 6.56
CA LYS A 314 -5.98 26.10 6.25
C LYS A 314 -5.77 26.34 4.76
N TYR A 315 -5.48 25.31 3.97
CA TYR A 315 -5.29 25.43 2.52
C TYR A 315 -6.63 25.73 1.81
N TYR A 316 -7.73 25.18 2.33
CA TYR A 316 -9.07 25.50 1.82
C TYR A 316 -9.45 26.96 2.12
N TRP A 317 -9.12 27.47 3.31
CA TRP A 317 -9.33 28.88 3.63
C TRP A 317 -8.51 29.80 2.71
N GLN A 318 -7.28 29.40 2.36
CA GLN A 318 -6.47 30.13 1.37
C GLN A 318 -7.12 30.14 -0.01
N ALA A 319 -7.65 29.00 -0.47
CA ALA A 319 -8.36 28.92 -1.75
C ALA A 319 -9.64 29.78 -1.76
N TYR A 320 -10.39 29.82 -0.65
CA TYR A 320 -11.56 30.70 -0.54
C TYR A 320 -11.18 32.18 -0.54
N ASP A 321 -10.15 32.59 0.21
CA ASP A 321 -9.65 33.97 0.19
C ASP A 321 -9.16 34.36 -1.21
N PHE A 322 -8.43 33.47 -1.89
CA PHE A 322 -8.00 33.69 -3.28
C PHE A 322 -9.20 33.91 -4.21
N ALA A 323 -10.20 33.03 -4.16
CA ALA A 323 -11.38 33.14 -5.01
C ALA A 323 -12.17 34.44 -4.77
N LEU A 324 -12.33 34.85 -3.50
CA LEU A 324 -13.06 36.06 -3.14
C LEU A 324 -12.35 37.34 -3.60
N ARG A 325 -11.01 37.36 -3.62
CA ARG A 325 -10.21 38.51 -4.10
C ARG A 325 -10.08 38.55 -5.61
N SER A 326 -10.11 37.39 -6.27
CA SER A 326 -9.95 37.25 -7.72
C SER A 326 -11.26 37.45 -8.49
N LYS A 327 -12.36 37.74 -7.80
CA LYS A 327 -13.68 37.96 -8.39
C LYS A 327 -13.63 39.10 -9.41
N LYS A 328 -13.78 38.75 -10.69
CA LYS A 328 -13.81 39.69 -11.81
C LYS A 328 -15.07 40.53 -11.85
#